data_AF-A0A140L3D9-F1
#
_entry.id   AF-A0A140L3D9-F1
#
_cell.length_a   1.000
_cell.length_b   1.000
_cell.length_c   1.000
_cell.angle_alpha   90.00
_cell.angle_beta   90.00
_cell.angle_gamma   90.00
#
_symmetry.space_group_name_H-M   'P 1'
#
loop_
_entity.id
_entity.type
_entity.pdbx_description
1 polymer ?
#
loop_
_entity_poly.entity_id
_entity_poly.type
_entity_poly.pdbx_seq_one_letter_code
_entity_poly.pdbx_strand_id
1 'polypeptide(L)' 'MGPNATDLVHEIIPAISSGIPVKELSKIIHSHPTFSEAVMEALHDVHGMSIHSA' A
#
# COMPACT_ATOMS: atom_id res chain seq x y z
N MET A 1 2.67 -5.57 -13.81
CA MET A 1 4.00 -4.97 -13.57
C MET A 1 3.92 -3.50 -13.98
N GLY A 2 4.12 -2.56 -13.05
CA GLY A 2 3.94 -1.12 -13.27
C GLY A 2 5.24 -0.30 -13.07
N PRO A 3 5.21 1.01 -13.34
CA PRO A 3 6.33 1.91 -13.07
C PRO A 3 6.69 1.92 -11.57
N ASN A 4 7.95 2.20 -11.26
CA ASN A 4 8.48 2.30 -9.89
C ASN A 4 8.20 1.07 -8.99
N ALA A 5 7.99 -0.11 -9.57
CA ALA A 5 7.64 -1.32 -8.81
C ALA A 5 8.64 -1.65 -7.70
N THR A 6 9.94 -1.47 -7.92
CA THR A 6 10.97 -1.70 -6.90
C THR A 6 10.82 -0.74 -5.72
N ASP A 7 10.47 0.53 -5.96
CA ASP A 7 10.28 1.53 -4.91
C ASP A 7 9.02 1.21 -4.09
N LEU A 8 7.92 0.81 -4.75
CA LEU A 8 6.67 0.40 -4.09
C LEU A 8 6.84 -0.89 -3.27
N VAL A 9 7.64 -1.85 -3.75
CA VAL A 9 7.98 -3.04 -2.97
C VAL A 9 8.85 -2.66 -1.78
N HIS A 10 9.81 -1.75 -1.97
CA HIS A 10 10.67 -1.29 -0.88
C HIS A 10 9.89 -0.56 0.21
N GLU A 11 8.84 0.18 -0.14
CA GLU A 11 7.94 0.88 0.79
C GLU A 11 7.33 -0.06 1.85
N ILE A 12 6.92 -1.27 1.45
CA ILE A 12 6.22 -2.21 2.35
C ILE A 12 7.17 -3.16 3.11
N ILE A 13 8.40 -3.37 2.63
CA ILE A 13 9.35 -4.32 3.25
C ILE A 13 9.64 -4.01 4.73
N PRO A 14 9.91 -2.75 5.15
CA PRO A 14 10.16 -2.43 6.55
C PRO A 14 8.97 -2.76 7.46
N ALA A 15 7.74 -2.55 6.98
CA ALA A 15 6.53 -2.87 7.70
C ALA A 15 6.36 -4.39 7.89
N ILE A 16 6.64 -5.18 6.83
CA ILE A 16 6.64 -6.65 6.89
C ILE A 16 7.71 -7.15 7.87
N SER A 17 8.94 -6.63 7.77
CA SER A 17 10.05 -6.99 8.66
C SER A 17 9.75 -6.68 10.14
N SER A 18 8.98 -5.61 10.37
CA SER A 18 8.56 -5.19 11.71
C SER A 18 7.27 -5.87 12.20
N GLY A 19 6.68 -6.76 11.40
CA GLY A 19 5.44 -7.47 11.75
C GLY A 19 4.21 -6.56 11.90
N ILE A 20 4.18 -5.41 11.21
CA ILE A 20 3.07 -4.46 11.30
C ILE A 20 1.84 -5.07 10.63
N PRO A 21 0.68 -5.16 11.31
CA PRO A 21 -0.52 -5.71 10.71
C PRO A 21 -1.07 -4.78 9.62
N VAL A 22 -1.67 -5.37 8.58
CA VAL A 22 -2.22 -4.65 7.41
C VAL A 22 -3.19 -3.53 7.83
N LYS A 23 -4.03 -3.76 8.84
CA LYS A 23 -4.96 -2.76 9.39
C LYS A 23 -4.28 -1.48 9.92
N GLU A 24 -3.05 -1.59 10.44
CA GLU A 24 -2.29 -0.43 10.88
C GLU A 24 -1.57 0.21 9.69
N LEU A 25 -1.03 -0.60 8.78
CA LEU A 25 -0.37 -0.11 7.57
C LEU A 25 -1.33 0.66 6.65
N SER A 26 -2.59 0.23 6.60
CA SER A 26 -3.65 0.85 5.80
C SER A 26 -4.08 2.24 6.29
N LYS A 27 -3.57 2.70 7.43
CA LYS A 27 -3.80 4.06 7.96
C LYS A 27 -2.78 5.08 7.44
N ILE A 28 -1.72 4.62 6.75
CA ILE A 28 -0.74 5.51 6.15
C ILE A 28 -1.40 6.35 5.06
N ILE A 29 -1.17 7.66 5.12
CA ILE A 29 -1.67 8.62 4.13
C ILE A 29 -0.63 8.74 3.03
N HIS A 30 -1.00 8.31 1.84
CA HIS A 30 -0.17 8.43 0.65
C HIS A 30 -0.45 9.75 -0.04
N SER A 31 0.59 10.34 -0.64
CA SER A 31 0.45 11.59 -1.38
C SER A 31 -0.36 11.37 -2.65
N HIS A 32 -1.23 12.32 -2.97
CA HIS A 32 -2.01 12.32 -4.21
C HIS A 32 -1.54 13.46 -5.14
N PRO A 33 -1.30 13.22 -6.45
CA PRO A 33 -1.33 11.93 -7.15
C PRO A 33 0.04 11.21 -7.14
N THR A 34 0.12 9.94 -6.74
CA THR A 34 1.35 9.12 -6.79
C THR A 34 1.09 7.63 -7.03
N PHE A 35 2.10 6.88 -7.51
CA PHE A 35 2.01 5.42 -7.63
C PHE A 35 1.87 4.69 -6.29
N SER A 36 2.26 5.33 -5.19
CA SER A 36 2.17 4.79 -3.83
C SER A 36 0.71 4.64 -3.37
N GLU A 37 -0.23 5.36 -3.99
CA GLU A 37 -1.66 5.13 -3.80
C GLU A 37 -2.09 3.69 -4.18
N ALA A 38 -1.40 3.03 -5.11
CA ALA A 38 -1.69 1.63 -5.43
C ALA A 38 -1.38 0.68 -4.25
N VAL A 39 -0.38 1.00 -3.43
CA VAL A 39 -0.07 0.27 -2.19
C VAL A 39 -1.19 0.50 -1.17
N MET A 40 -1.62 1.75 -1.00
CA MET A 40 -2.76 2.10 -0.14
C MET A 40 -4.01 1.28 -0.47
N GLU A 41 -4.41 1.29 -1.75
CA GLU A 41 -5.59 0.59 -2.23
C GLU A 41 -5.44 -0.93 -2.04
N ALA A 42 -4.26 -1.50 -2.31
CA ALA A 42 -3.99 -2.91 -2.06
C ALA A 42 -4.12 -3.28 -0.57
N LEU A 43 -3.71 -2.40 0.35
CA LEU A 43 -3.87 -2.60 1.79
C LEU A 43 -5.35 -2.51 2.22
N HIS A 44 -6.12 -1.61 1.62
CA HIS A 44 -7.57 -1.50 1.85
C HIS A 44 -8.34 -2.70 1.26
N ASP A 45 -7.90 -3.24 0.12
CA ASP A 45 -8.53 -4.36 -0.57
C ASP A 45 -8.51 -5.66 0.24
N VAL A 46 -7.47 -5.88 1.06
CA VAL A 46 -7.41 -7.01 2.04
C VAL A 46 -8.64 -7.06 2.95
N HIS A 47 -9.30 -5.93 3.15
CA HIS A 47 -10.49 -5.78 3.98
C HIS A 47 -11.74 -5.35 3.19
N GLY A 48 -11.69 -5.38 1.86
CA GLY A 48 -12.80 -4.93 1.00
C GLY A 48 -13.14 -3.44 1.15
N MET A 49 -12.16 -2.62 1.56
CA MET A 49 -12.33 -1.18 1.79
C MET A 49 -11.72 -0.33 0.67
N SER A 50 -11.14 -0.95 -0.36
CA SER A 50 -10.53 -0.21 -1.47
C SER A 50 -11.61 0.57 -2.23
N ILE A 51 -11.29 1.81 -2.58
CA ILE A 51 -12.20 2.75 -3.24
C ILE A 51 -11.98 2.74 -4.75
N HIS A 52 -10.73 2.50 -5.17
CA HIS A 52 -10.32 2.53 -6.57
C HIS A 52 -9.86 1.16 -7.10
N SER A 53 -10.32 0.07 -6.49
CA SER A 53 -10.08 -1.30 -6.97
C SER A 53 -11.06 -1.69 -8.09
N ALA A 54 -10.53 -2.40 -9.07
CA ALA A 54 -11.26 -3.18 -10.06
C ALA A 54 -10.76 -4.61 -9.99
#